data_AF-A0A537XAM2-F1
#
_entry.id   AF-A0A537XAM2-F1
#
_cell.length_a   1.000
_cell.length_b   1.000
_cell.length_c   1.000
_cell.angle_alpha   90.00
_cell.angle_beta   90.00
_cell.angle_gamma   90.00
#
_symmetry.space_group_name_H-M   'P 1'
#
loop_
_entity.id
_entity.type
_entity.pdbx_description
1 polymer ?
#
loop_
_entity_poly.entity_id
_entity_poly.type
_entity_poly.pdbx_seq_one_letter_code
_entity_poly.pdbx_strand_id
1 'polypeptide(L)' 'MKIISIRQPWAALIVSGIKDVENRTWPTRYRGQLLIHASRTRRHQHRRH' A
#
# COMPACT_ATOMS: atom_id res chain seq x y z
N MET A 1 11.54 -11.58 -7.46
CA MET A 1 10.96 -10.25 -7.14
C MET A 1 10.13 -10.35 -5.87
N LYS A 2 10.15 -9.32 -5.01
CA LYS A 2 9.29 -9.21 -3.82
C LYS A 2 8.20 -8.18 -4.08
N ILE A 3 7.07 -8.32 -3.40
CA ILE A 3 5.92 -7.42 -3.52
C ILE A 3 5.31 -7.16 -2.14
N ILE A 4 4.77 -5.97 -1.94
CA ILE A 4 3.93 -5.66 -0.78
C ILE A 4 2.59 -5.08 -1.22
N SER A 5 1.53 -5.48 -0.52
CA SER A 5 0.21 -4.90 -0.70
C SER A 5 0.07 -3.62 0.12
N ILE A 6 -0.37 -2.54 -0.52
CA ILE A 6 -0.61 -1.22 0.09
C ILE A 6 -2.05 -0.82 -0.23
N ARG A 7 -2.75 -0.20 0.73
CA ARG A 7 -4.14 0.26 0.51
C ARG A 7 -4.14 1.59 -0.22
N GLN A 8 -5.14 1.81 -1.06
CA GLN A 8 -5.38 3.14 -1.61
C GLN A 8 -5.89 4.10 -0.52
N PRO A 9 -5.46 5.37 -0.51
CA PRO A 9 -4.72 6.08 -1.58
C PRO A 9 -3.18 5.97 -1.49
N TRP A 10 -2.63 5.34 -0.47
CA TRP A 10 -1.18 5.37 -0.17
C TRP A 10 -0.32 4.74 -1.26
N ALA A 11 -0.81 3.68 -1.91
CA ALA A 11 -0.11 3.05 -3.03
C ALA A 11 0.17 4.06 -4.15
N ALA A 12 -0.81 4.92 -4.49
CA ALA A 12 -0.66 5.95 -5.52
C ALA A 12 0.36 7.03 -5.11
N LEU A 13 0.38 7.44 -3.84
CA LEU A 13 1.32 8.44 -3.34
C LEU A 13 2.77 7.96 -3.38
N ILE A 14 3.01 6.66 -3.15
CA ILE A 14 4.36 6.08 -3.21
C ILE A 14 4.83 5.99 -4.66
N VAL A 15 4.01 5.44 -5.58
CA VAL A 15 4.42 5.31 -6.99
C VAL A 15 4.56 6.65 -7.72
N SER A 16 3.89 7.69 -7.24
CA SER A 16 4.05 9.07 -7.77
C SER A 16 5.21 9.84 -7.15
N GLY A 17 5.93 9.26 -6.16
CA GLY A 17 7.06 9.91 -5.50
C GLY A 17 6.66 11.01 -4.50
N ILE A 18 5.41 11.06 -4.06
CA ILE A 18 4.93 12.02 -3.06
C ILE A 18 5.17 11.50 -1.63
N LYS A 19 5.19 10.17 -1.46
CA LYS A 19 5.40 9.50 -0.17
C LYS A 19 6.57 8.54 -0.23
N ASP A 20 7.66 8.90 0.44
CA ASP A 20 8.90 8.12 0.41
C ASP A 20 8.96 6.98 1.43
N VAL A 21 8.15 7.05 2.49
CA VAL A 21 8.21 6.11 3.62
C VAL A 21 6.88 5.40 3.82
N GLU A 22 6.88 4.07 3.81
CA GLU A 22 5.75 3.20 4.17
C GLU A 22 6.01 2.53 5.53
N ASN A 23 5.19 2.84 6.54
CA ASN A 23 5.34 2.29 7.90
C ASN A 23 4.53 1.00 8.09
N ARG A 24 5.10 0.01 8.80
CA ARG A 24 4.45 -1.26 9.14
C ARG A 24 4.79 -1.67 10.58
N THR A 25 3.93 -2.47 11.18
CA THR A 25 4.10 -2.97 12.57
C THR A 25 5.10 -4.11 12.69
N TRP A 26 5.55 -4.67 11.56
CA TRP A 26 6.52 -5.77 11.52
C TRP A 26 7.78 -5.36 10.73
N PRO A 27 8.97 -5.81 11.16
CA PRO A 27 10.22 -5.43 10.52
C PRO A 27 10.50 -6.26 9.26
N THR A 28 11.27 -5.70 8.32
CA THR A 28 11.80 -6.42 7.16
C THR A 28 13.29 -6.15 6.94
N ARG A 29 14.07 -7.22 6.71
CA ARG A 29 15.49 -7.13 6.34
C ARG A 29 15.70 -6.97 4.83
N TYR A 30 14.63 -7.00 4.03
CA TYR A 30 14.73 -6.90 2.57
C TYR A 30 15.27 -5.53 2.12
N ARG A 31 16.19 -5.53 1.15
CA ARG A 31 16.74 -4.34 0.48
C ARG A 31 16.80 -4.61 -1.02
N GLY A 32 16.51 -3.61 -1.85
CA GLY A 32 16.43 -3.73 -3.31
C GLY A 32 15.06 -3.37 -3.87
N GLN A 33 14.86 -3.60 -5.17
CA GLN A 33 13.62 -3.27 -5.88
C GLN A 33 12.41 -4.05 -5.34
N LEU A 34 11.36 -3.32 -4.97
CA LEU A 34 10.14 -3.88 -4.41
C LEU A 34 8.93 -3.47 -5.27
N LEU A 35 8.12 -4.44 -5.66
CA LEU A 35 6.87 -4.17 -6.37
C LEU A 35 5.79 -3.70 -5.40
N ILE A 36 4.89 -2.84 -5.88
CA ILE A 36 3.73 -2.35 -5.13
C ILE A 36 2.45 -2.97 -5.72
N HIS A 37 1.68 -3.66 -4.88
CA HIS A 37 0.33 -4.09 -5.22
C HIS A 37 -0.69 -3.14 -4.58
N ALA A 38 -1.48 -2.45 -5.41
CA ALA A 38 -2.57 -1.61 -4.94
C ALA A 38 -3.77 -2.49 -4.53
N SER A 39 -3.97 -2.67 -3.22
CA SER A 39 -5.08 -3.47 -2.69
C SER A 39 -6.42 -2.72 -2.75
N ARG A 40 -7.51 -3.47 -2.94
CA ARG A 40 -8.87 -2.93 -2.98
C ARG A 40 -9.25 -2.34 -1.62
N THR A 41 -9.54 -1.04 -1.59
CA THR A 41 -10.14 -0.41 -0.41
C THR A 41 -11.62 -0.79 -0.33
N ARG A 42 -12.04 -1.36 0.80
CA ARG A 42 -13.47 -1.57 1.05
C ARG A 42 -14.11 -0.20 1.27
N ARG A 43 -14.91 0.26 0.32
CA ARG A 43 -15.86 1.34 0.59
C ARG A 43 -16.90 0.78 1.54
N HIS A 44 -17.15 1.46 2.66
CA HIS A 44 -18.32 1.18 3.47
C HIS A 44 -19.54 1.45 2.57
N GLN A 45 -20.18 0.40 2.09
CA GLN A 45 -21.53 0.52 1.57
C GLN A 45 -22.38 0.84 2.79
N HIS A 46 -22.84 2.09 2.88
CA HIS A 46 -24.01 2.39 3.70
C HIS A 46 -25.12 1.50 3.16
N ARG A 47 -25.38 0.38 3.84
CA ARG A 47 -26.60 -0.39 3.66
C ARG A 47 -27.72 0.55 4.09
N ARG A 48 -28.33 1.23 3.13
CA ARG A 48 -29.64 1.82 3.34
C ARG A 48 -30.60 0.64 3.43
N HIS A 49 -31.18 0.47 4.62
CA HIS A 49 -32.31 -0.41 4.86
C HIS A 49 -33.53 0.08 4.08
#